data_AF-A0A2N2XXC5-F1
#
_entry.id   AF-A0A2N2XXC5-F1
#
_cell.length_a   1.000
_cell.length_b   1.000
_cell.length_c   1.000
_cell.angle_alpha   90.00
_cell.angle_beta   90.00
_cell.angle_gamma   90.00
#
_symmetry.space_group_name_H-M   'P 1'
#
loop_
_entity.id
_entity.type
_entity.pdbx_description
1 polymer ?
#
loop_
_entity_poly.entity_id
_entity_poly.type
_entity_poly.pdbx_seq_one_letter_code
_entity_poly.pdbx_strand_id
1 'polypeptide(L)'
;MKIGVICEGHTDRAVIRNILKGLKGVDSSQIVPLRPDYSIDETDLSQMTDDNFSNWTLVKAECENQVKIDRFLSMEGHDFVIIHIDADCSDEYDVPKPAKTADYSEKMRGAIITKINEWLGNNFQDQILYAVAIEEIEAWILTIYDKRDSTKSADPKTKLKLSLSKMGIKYDHTHAGFFEISEKFSKNKYFKKEKFRNYNKSLDDFCQEVEDKL
;
A
#
# COMPACT_ATOMS: atom_id res chain seq x y z
N MET A 1 12.94 -4.02 -16.37
CA MET A 1 12.36 -3.97 -15.02
C MET A 1 10.84 -4.05 -15.08
N LYS A 2 10.31 -5.12 -14.51
CA LYS A 2 8.92 -5.31 -14.08
C LYS A 2 8.89 -5.36 -12.56
N ILE A 3 7.80 -4.91 -11.96
CA ILE A 3 7.58 -4.92 -10.51
C ILE A 3 6.29 -5.68 -10.22
N GLY A 4 6.40 -6.73 -9.41
CA GLY A 4 5.26 -7.50 -8.92
C GLY A 4 4.57 -6.72 -7.80
N VAL A 5 3.25 -6.75 -7.73
CA VAL A 5 2.51 -6.08 -6.65
C VAL A 5 1.49 -7.03 -6.04
N ILE A 6 1.58 -7.20 -4.73
CA ILE A 6 0.63 -7.93 -3.88
C ILE A 6 -0.02 -6.90 -2.95
N CYS A 7 -1.30 -6.64 -3.16
CA CYS A 7 -2.10 -5.76 -2.31
C CYS A 7 -3.28 -6.49 -1.69
N GLU A 8 -3.82 -5.87 -0.64
CA GLU A 8 -5.11 -6.20 -0.05
C GLU A 8 -6.23 -6.04 -1.07
N GLY A 9 -6.33 -4.84 -1.69
CA GLY A 9 -7.35 -4.48 -2.65
C GLY A 9 -6.82 -3.78 -3.92
N HIS A 10 -7.74 -3.53 -4.85
CA HIS A 10 -7.45 -2.83 -6.10
C HIS A 10 -7.19 -1.33 -5.89
N THR A 11 -7.85 -0.74 -4.89
CA THR A 11 -7.68 0.65 -4.46
C THR A 11 -6.23 0.95 -4.09
N ASP A 12 -5.59 0.08 -3.33
CA ASP A 12 -4.23 0.30 -2.81
C ASP A 12 -3.21 0.23 -3.94
N ARG A 13 -3.41 -0.73 -4.87
CA ARG A 13 -2.62 -0.83 -6.09
C ARG A 13 -2.67 0.45 -6.93
N ALA A 14 -3.82 1.12 -6.99
CA ALA A 14 -3.94 2.39 -7.71
C ALA A 14 -3.04 3.48 -7.09
N VAL A 15 -3.00 3.54 -5.76
CA VAL A 15 -2.16 4.50 -5.01
C VAL A 15 -0.68 4.18 -5.18
N ILE A 16 -0.27 2.92 -4.99
CA ILE A 16 1.11 2.45 -5.17
C ILE A 16 1.58 2.74 -6.59
N ARG A 17 0.75 2.46 -7.61
CA ARG A 17 1.06 2.80 -9.00
C ARG A 17 1.38 4.28 -9.18
N ASN A 18 0.58 5.16 -8.59
CA ASN A 18 0.83 6.60 -8.68
C ASN A 18 2.14 6.98 -7.97
N ILE A 19 2.45 6.40 -6.81
CA ILE A 19 3.72 6.65 -6.10
C ILE A 19 4.91 6.22 -6.98
N LEU A 20 4.91 4.99 -7.51
CA LEU A 20 5.99 4.46 -8.36
C LEU A 20 6.20 5.31 -9.62
N LYS A 21 5.11 5.72 -10.27
CA LYS A 21 5.17 6.61 -11.42
C LYS A 21 5.80 7.96 -11.06
N GLY A 22 5.42 8.54 -9.92
CA GLY A 22 5.95 9.84 -9.50
C GLY A 22 7.40 9.82 -9.04
N LEU A 23 7.86 8.74 -8.41
CA LEU A 23 9.22 8.67 -7.88
C LEU A 23 10.22 8.17 -8.92
N LYS A 24 9.86 7.13 -9.68
CA LYS A 24 10.78 6.40 -10.57
C LYS A 24 10.34 6.39 -12.04
N GLY A 25 9.23 7.03 -12.38
CA GLY A 25 8.72 7.04 -13.75
C GLY A 25 8.22 5.67 -14.23
N VAL A 26 7.94 4.75 -13.30
CA VAL A 26 7.44 3.40 -13.62
C VAL A 26 6.09 3.52 -14.32
N ASP A 27 6.01 2.97 -15.54
CA ASP A 27 4.78 2.92 -16.31
C ASP A 27 3.86 1.78 -15.83
N SER A 28 2.55 1.89 -16.08
CA SER A 28 1.59 0.82 -15.80
C SER A 28 1.97 -0.52 -16.45
N SER A 29 2.57 -0.49 -17.65
CA SER A 29 3.05 -1.69 -18.32
C SER A 29 4.18 -2.39 -17.57
N GLN A 30 4.86 -1.72 -16.64
CA GLN A 30 5.92 -2.30 -15.83
C GLN A 30 5.41 -2.91 -14.53
N ILE A 31 4.16 -2.64 -14.14
CA ILE A 31 3.55 -3.16 -12.92
C ILE A 31 2.77 -4.42 -13.27
N VAL A 32 3.10 -5.53 -12.59
CA VAL A 32 2.41 -6.81 -12.74
C VAL A 32 1.65 -7.08 -11.44
N PRO A 33 0.31 -7.08 -11.44
CA PRO A 33 -0.42 -7.43 -10.23
C PRO A 33 -0.36 -8.94 -10.01
N LEU A 34 0.38 -9.34 -8.98
CA LEU A 34 0.35 -10.71 -8.49
C LEU A 34 -0.92 -10.95 -7.67
N ARG A 35 -1.39 -9.90 -6.98
CA ARG A 35 -2.65 -9.87 -6.25
C ARG A 35 -3.15 -8.43 -6.01
N PRO A 36 -4.47 -8.17 -6.07
CA PRO A 36 -5.48 -9.01 -6.72
C PRO A 36 -5.23 -9.08 -8.24
N ASP A 37 -5.58 -10.18 -8.92
CA ASP A 37 -5.43 -10.28 -10.39
C ASP A 37 -6.44 -9.34 -11.09
N TYR A 38 -6.12 -8.85 -12.29
CA TYR A 38 -7.05 -8.07 -13.12
C TYR A 38 -8.31 -8.85 -13.53
N SER A 39 -8.26 -10.18 -13.48
CA SER A 39 -9.37 -11.07 -13.85
C SER A 39 -10.48 -11.17 -12.81
N ILE A 40 -10.25 -10.62 -11.61
CA ILE A 40 -11.23 -10.53 -10.52
C ILE A 40 -11.51 -9.04 -10.36
N ASP A 41 -12.73 -8.60 -10.62
CA ASP A 41 -13.12 -7.20 -10.37
C ASP A 41 -13.89 -7.02 -9.06
N GLU A 42 -14.14 -5.77 -8.66
CA GLU A 42 -14.87 -5.43 -7.44
C GLU A 42 -16.32 -6.00 -7.44
N THR A 43 -16.89 -6.25 -8.61
CA THR A 43 -18.20 -6.89 -8.79
C THR A 43 -18.13 -8.39 -8.49
N ASP A 44 -17.07 -9.07 -8.91
CA ASP A 44 -16.81 -10.48 -8.58
C ASP A 44 -16.52 -10.67 -7.08
N LEU A 45 -15.77 -9.74 -6.47
CA LEU A 45 -15.52 -9.69 -5.03
C LEU A 45 -16.81 -9.46 -4.22
N SER A 46 -17.72 -8.60 -4.71
CA SER A 46 -19.02 -8.37 -4.05
C SER A 46 -19.97 -9.58 -4.07
N GLN A 47 -19.71 -10.56 -4.95
CA GLN A 47 -20.43 -11.83 -4.98
C GLN A 47 -19.77 -12.93 -4.15
N MET A 48 -18.49 -12.75 -3.77
CA MET A 48 -17.84 -13.55 -2.74
C MET A 48 -18.28 -12.99 -1.39
N THR A 49 -19.35 -13.56 -0.83
CA THR A 49 -19.95 -13.25 0.49
C THR A 49 -18.99 -12.51 1.43
N ASP A 50 -19.44 -11.37 1.97
CA ASP A 50 -18.80 -10.46 2.95
C ASP A 50 -18.22 -11.14 4.23
N ASP A 51 -18.23 -12.46 4.31
CA ASP A 51 -18.14 -13.22 5.54
C ASP A 51 -16.89 -14.09 5.71
N ASN A 52 -15.86 -14.12 4.82
CA ASN A 52 -14.78 -15.10 5.08
C ASN A 52 -13.34 -14.92 4.58
N PHE A 53 -12.85 -13.75 4.17
CA PHE A 53 -11.38 -13.56 4.06
C PHE A 53 -10.99 -12.11 4.34
N SER A 54 -10.51 -11.83 5.57
CA SER A 54 -9.81 -10.57 5.87
C SER A 54 -8.67 -10.36 4.85
N ASN A 55 -8.47 -9.11 4.45
CA ASN A 55 -7.55 -8.73 3.38
C ASN A 55 -6.11 -9.23 3.60
N TRP A 56 -5.66 -9.23 4.87
CA TRP A 56 -4.38 -9.80 5.29
C TRP A 56 -4.32 -11.31 5.05
N THR A 57 -5.43 -12.05 5.24
CA THR A 57 -5.43 -13.53 5.06
C THR A 57 -5.01 -13.90 3.65
N LEU A 58 -5.47 -13.13 2.67
CA LEU A 58 -5.15 -13.45 1.28
C LEU A 58 -3.75 -12.99 0.90
N VAL A 59 -3.27 -11.85 1.41
CA VAL A 59 -1.85 -11.46 1.26
C VAL A 59 -0.93 -12.49 1.91
N LYS A 60 -1.27 -12.90 3.15
CA LYS A 60 -0.60 -13.98 3.88
C LYS A 60 -0.56 -15.27 3.06
N ALA A 61 -1.68 -15.70 2.49
CA ALA A 61 -1.73 -16.91 1.67
C ALA A 61 -0.81 -16.84 0.44
N GLU A 62 -0.70 -15.68 -0.21
CA GLU A 62 0.28 -15.49 -1.31
C GLU A 62 1.73 -15.55 -0.80
N CYS A 63 2.00 -14.94 0.37
CA CYS A 63 3.32 -14.94 0.99
C CYS A 63 3.74 -16.33 1.50
N GLU A 64 2.81 -17.15 2.00
CA GLU A 64 3.09 -18.52 2.47
C GLU A 64 3.23 -19.51 1.31
N ASN A 65 2.42 -19.36 0.25
CA ASN A 65 2.48 -20.23 -0.92
C ASN A 65 3.70 -19.90 -1.82
N GLN A 66 4.07 -18.63 -1.92
CA GLN A 66 5.25 -18.12 -2.66
C GLN A 66 5.25 -18.38 -4.17
N VAL A 67 4.39 -19.25 -4.71
CA VAL A 67 4.34 -19.64 -6.12
C VAL A 67 4.30 -18.44 -7.08
N LYS A 68 3.50 -17.41 -6.79
CA LYS A 68 3.43 -16.22 -7.66
C LYS A 68 4.69 -15.36 -7.56
N ILE A 69 5.26 -15.25 -6.37
CA ILE A 69 6.48 -14.47 -6.10
C ILE A 69 7.67 -15.14 -6.79
N ASP A 70 7.88 -16.45 -6.55
CA ASP A 70 8.92 -17.25 -7.18
C ASP A 70 8.83 -17.20 -8.71
N ARG A 71 7.64 -17.48 -9.25
CA ARG A 71 7.42 -17.45 -10.70
C ARG A 71 7.76 -16.09 -11.27
N PHE A 72 7.33 -15.02 -10.62
CA PHE A 72 7.58 -13.66 -11.08
C PHE A 72 9.09 -13.34 -11.05
N LEU A 73 9.78 -13.59 -9.93
CA LEU A 73 11.19 -13.26 -9.74
C LEU A 73 12.14 -14.16 -10.55
N SER A 74 11.68 -15.34 -10.99
CA SER A 74 12.47 -16.21 -11.88
C SER A 74 12.58 -15.68 -13.32
N MET A 75 11.78 -14.67 -13.70
CA MET A 75 11.77 -14.10 -15.04
C MET A 75 12.83 -13.00 -15.18
N GLU A 76 13.52 -12.96 -16.34
CA GLU A 76 14.56 -11.95 -16.59
C GLU A 76 13.96 -10.52 -16.57
N GLY A 77 14.59 -9.63 -15.78
CA GLY A 77 14.18 -8.24 -15.63
C GLY A 77 12.94 -8.03 -14.75
N HIS A 78 12.59 -9.02 -13.93
CA HIS A 78 11.56 -8.96 -12.89
C HIS A 78 12.24 -8.93 -11.52
N ASP A 79 12.60 -7.74 -11.07
CA ASP A 79 13.62 -7.59 -10.04
C ASP A 79 13.05 -7.46 -8.62
N PHE A 80 11.80 -6.98 -8.51
CA PHE A 80 11.21 -6.64 -7.21
C PHE A 80 9.72 -6.96 -7.11
N VAL A 81 9.28 -7.28 -5.89
CA VAL A 81 7.88 -7.41 -5.50
C VAL A 81 7.55 -6.43 -4.38
N ILE A 82 6.47 -5.67 -4.53
CA ILE A 82 5.92 -4.82 -3.47
C ILE A 82 4.81 -5.59 -2.77
N ILE A 83 4.89 -5.66 -1.45
CA ILE A 83 3.83 -6.22 -0.60
C ILE A 83 3.20 -5.07 0.18
N HIS A 84 1.89 -4.90 0.02
CA HIS A 84 1.09 -3.91 0.70
C HIS A 84 0.22 -4.53 1.78
N ILE A 85 0.20 -3.88 2.94
CA ILE A 85 -0.61 -4.23 4.10
C ILE A 85 -1.04 -2.93 4.81
N ASP A 86 -2.32 -2.83 5.13
CA ASP A 86 -2.90 -1.81 6.02
C ASP A 86 -2.74 -2.26 7.49
N ALA A 87 -2.44 -1.35 8.41
CA ALA A 87 -2.15 -1.71 9.80
C ALA A 87 -3.40 -1.78 10.72
N ASP A 88 -4.60 -1.55 10.20
CA ASP A 88 -5.85 -1.46 10.97
C ASP A 88 -6.25 -2.76 11.68
N CYS A 89 -6.06 -3.91 11.03
CA CYS A 89 -6.45 -5.23 11.54
C CYS A 89 -5.26 -6.05 12.08
N SER A 90 -4.15 -5.41 12.40
CA SER A 90 -2.90 -6.09 12.79
C SER A 90 -3.02 -7.04 13.99
N ASP A 91 -3.86 -6.67 14.97
CA ASP A 91 -4.07 -7.42 16.19
C ASP A 91 -4.67 -8.82 15.91
N GLU A 92 -5.41 -8.97 14.81
CA GLU A 92 -5.99 -10.26 14.37
C GLU A 92 -4.94 -11.25 13.83
N TYR A 93 -3.72 -10.77 13.56
CA TYR A 93 -2.62 -11.54 12.97
C TYR A 93 -1.40 -11.63 13.90
N ASP A 94 -1.66 -11.56 15.22
CA ASP A 94 -0.64 -11.60 16.26
C ASP A 94 0.40 -10.47 16.14
N VAL A 95 -0.01 -9.32 15.60
CA VAL A 95 0.80 -8.09 15.54
C VAL A 95 0.15 -7.02 16.43
N PRO A 96 0.48 -7.01 17.74
CA PRO A 96 -0.14 -6.11 18.68
C PRO A 96 0.22 -4.66 18.37
N LYS A 97 -0.79 -3.78 18.39
CA LYS A 97 -0.57 -2.34 18.21
C LYS A 97 0.30 -1.77 19.35
N PRO A 98 1.44 -1.13 19.03
CA PRO A 98 2.26 -0.49 20.04
C PRO A 98 1.52 0.71 20.65
N ALA A 99 1.99 1.18 21.81
CA ALA A 99 1.49 2.42 22.39
C ALA A 99 1.61 3.57 21.36
N LYS A 100 0.61 4.46 21.30
CA LYS A 100 0.61 5.64 20.40
C LYS A 100 1.57 6.72 20.91
N THR A 101 2.87 6.41 20.87
CA THR A 101 3.99 7.31 21.15
C THR A 101 4.59 7.86 19.85
N ALA A 102 5.61 8.72 19.93
CA ALA A 102 6.23 9.34 18.74
C ALA A 102 6.83 8.33 17.75
N ASP A 103 7.20 7.14 18.24
CA ASP A 103 7.76 6.02 17.49
C ASP A 103 6.70 4.95 17.10
N TYR A 104 5.41 5.26 17.26
CA TYR A 104 4.30 4.36 16.94
C TYR A 104 4.39 3.80 15.52
N SER A 105 4.52 4.68 14.51
CA SER A 105 4.57 4.28 13.11
C SER A 105 5.76 3.38 12.79
N GLU A 106 6.93 3.66 13.38
CA GLU A 106 8.15 2.90 13.14
C GLU A 106 8.07 1.50 13.77
N LYS A 107 7.63 1.42 15.03
CA LYS A 107 7.40 0.14 15.72
C LYS A 107 6.35 -0.70 15.01
N MET A 108 5.25 -0.08 14.61
CA MET A 108 4.15 -0.76 13.93
C MET A 108 4.62 -1.30 12.57
N ARG A 109 5.31 -0.48 11.76
CA ARG A 109 5.90 -0.90 10.49
C ARG A 109 6.88 -2.05 10.67
N GLY A 110 7.79 -1.96 11.64
CA GLY A 110 8.77 -3.02 11.92
C GLY A 110 8.14 -4.35 12.32
N ALA A 111 7.08 -4.31 13.14
CA ALA A 111 6.35 -5.51 13.55
C ALA A 111 5.62 -6.17 12.37
N ILE A 112 4.98 -5.38 11.51
CA ILE A 112 4.34 -5.89 10.28
C ILE A 112 5.38 -6.48 9.32
N ILE A 113 6.52 -5.82 9.12
CA ILE A 113 7.60 -6.35 8.25
C ILE A 113 8.14 -7.66 8.80
N THR A 114 8.29 -7.78 10.12
CA THR A 114 8.69 -9.04 10.76
C THR A 114 7.68 -10.13 10.44
N LYS A 115 6.38 -9.84 10.58
CA LYS A 115 5.30 -10.79 10.28
C LYS A 115 5.25 -11.19 8.81
N ILE A 116 5.44 -10.25 7.87
CA ILE A 116 5.52 -10.55 6.44
C ILE A 116 6.71 -11.47 6.15
N ASN A 117 7.88 -11.20 6.75
CA ASN A 117 9.06 -12.05 6.59
C ASN A 117 8.88 -13.46 7.18
N GLU A 118 8.15 -13.59 8.29
CA GLU A 118 7.74 -14.89 8.83
C GLU A 118 6.92 -15.68 7.79
N TRP A 119 5.92 -15.05 7.15
CA TRP A 119 5.12 -15.70 6.10
C TRP A 119 5.96 -16.09 4.89
N LEU A 120 6.91 -15.24 4.50
CA LEU A 120 7.85 -15.51 3.40
C LEU A 120 8.92 -16.55 3.78
N GLY A 121 8.96 -17.06 5.01
CA GLY A 121 10.02 -17.95 5.46
C GLY A 121 11.41 -17.31 5.37
N ASN A 122 11.49 -15.98 5.45
CA ASN A 122 12.69 -15.17 5.23
C ASN A 122 13.31 -15.27 3.81
N ASN A 123 12.54 -15.68 2.82
CA ASN A 123 12.95 -15.65 1.42
C ASN A 123 12.81 -14.25 0.80
N PHE A 124 13.52 -14.01 -0.31
CA PHE A 124 13.40 -12.81 -1.16
C PHE A 124 13.69 -11.45 -0.49
N GLN A 125 14.34 -11.41 0.67
CA GLN A 125 14.48 -10.17 1.48
C GLN A 125 15.02 -8.97 0.70
N ASP A 126 15.97 -9.19 -0.23
CA ASP A 126 16.55 -8.13 -1.07
C ASP A 126 15.65 -7.68 -2.23
N GLN A 127 14.61 -8.46 -2.54
CA GLN A 127 13.69 -8.28 -3.67
C GLN A 127 12.31 -7.79 -3.22
N ILE A 128 12.02 -7.78 -1.92
CA ILE A 128 10.75 -7.27 -1.39
C ILE A 128 10.87 -5.79 -1.00
N LEU A 129 9.86 -5.01 -1.39
CA LEU A 129 9.60 -3.66 -0.89
C LEU A 129 8.32 -3.66 -0.05
N TYR A 130 8.35 -2.99 1.11
CA TYR A 130 7.25 -3.05 2.07
C TYR A 130 6.41 -1.76 2.06
N ALA A 131 5.24 -1.86 1.43
CA ALA A 131 4.22 -0.80 1.40
C ALA A 131 3.26 -0.95 2.58
N VAL A 132 3.76 -0.77 3.80
CA VAL A 132 2.94 -0.86 5.03
C VAL A 132 2.29 0.48 5.32
N ALA A 133 0.97 0.59 5.13
CA ALA A 133 0.23 1.80 5.43
C ALA A 133 -0.25 1.79 6.90
N ILE A 134 0.25 2.73 7.70
CA ILE A 134 -0.18 2.84 9.10
C ILE A 134 -1.61 3.38 9.17
N GLU A 135 -2.44 2.68 9.93
CA GLU A 135 -3.90 2.70 9.87
C GLU A 135 -4.40 2.09 8.54
N GLU A 136 -4.40 2.82 7.43
CA GLU A 136 -4.91 2.36 6.12
C GLU A 136 -4.34 3.21 4.96
N ILE A 137 -4.46 2.76 3.71
CA ILE A 137 -3.94 3.50 2.54
C ILE A 137 -4.54 4.91 2.40
N GLU A 138 -5.78 5.15 2.84
CA GLU A 138 -6.39 6.48 2.89
C GLU A 138 -5.57 7.47 3.71
N ALA A 139 -4.80 7.01 4.73
CA ALA A 139 -3.90 7.85 5.50
C ALA A 139 -2.79 8.44 4.63
N TRP A 140 -2.28 7.69 3.65
CA TRP A 140 -1.32 8.21 2.68
C TRP A 140 -1.98 9.26 1.79
N ILE A 141 -3.14 8.95 1.21
CA ILE A 141 -3.88 9.87 0.32
C ILE A 141 -4.23 11.17 1.06
N LEU A 142 -4.60 11.10 2.35
CA LEU A 142 -4.95 12.26 3.16
C LEU A 142 -3.85 13.33 3.18
N THR A 143 -2.57 12.95 3.06
CA THR A 143 -1.43 13.90 3.00
C THR A 143 -1.50 14.86 1.80
N ILE A 144 -2.25 14.52 0.75
CA ILE A 144 -2.51 15.38 -0.41
C ILE A 144 -3.46 16.54 -0.05
N TYR A 145 -4.37 16.30 0.89
CA TYR A 145 -5.52 17.15 1.20
C TYR A 145 -5.44 17.81 2.58
N ASP A 146 -4.62 17.28 3.49
CA ASP A 146 -4.41 17.78 4.83
C ASP A 146 -2.93 17.80 5.20
N LYS A 147 -2.40 18.97 5.56
CA LYS A 147 -0.99 19.21 5.89
C LYS A 147 -0.68 18.93 7.36
N ARG A 148 -1.32 17.90 7.92
CA ARG A 148 -1.17 17.43 9.29
C ARG A 148 -0.78 15.96 9.27
N ASP A 149 -0.08 15.53 10.30
CA ASP A 149 0.26 14.12 10.48
C ASP A 149 -1.00 13.25 10.45
N SER A 150 -1.08 12.39 9.44
CA SER A 150 -2.27 11.60 9.12
C SER A 150 -2.42 10.39 10.02
N THR A 151 -1.33 9.88 10.61
CA THR A 151 -1.34 8.75 11.57
C THR A 151 -1.92 9.15 12.94
N LYS A 152 -2.05 10.46 13.19
CA LYS A 152 -2.75 10.99 14.39
C LYS A 152 -4.27 10.99 14.24
N SER A 153 -4.79 10.74 13.04
CA SER A 153 -6.23 10.56 12.85
C SER A 153 -6.64 9.21 13.40
N ALA A 154 -7.65 9.17 14.27
CA ALA A 154 -8.24 7.90 14.71
C ALA A 154 -8.98 7.18 13.57
N ASP A 155 -9.37 7.91 12.54
CA ASP A 155 -10.06 7.40 11.34
C ASP A 155 -9.63 8.26 10.13
N PRO A 156 -8.53 7.88 9.44
CA PRO A 156 -8.05 8.59 8.24
C PRO A 156 -9.06 8.59 7.10
N LYS A 157 -9.80 7.50 6.86
CA LYS A 157 -10.82 7.40 5.80
C LYS A 157 -11.95 8.39 5.96
N THR A 158 -12.56 8.50 7.13
CA THR A 158 -13.63 9.48 7.38
C THR A 158 -13.10 10.90 7.18
N LYS A 159 -11.87 11.16 7.63
CA LYS A 159 -11.23 12.47 7.47
C LYS A 159 -10.90 12.80 6.01
N LEU A 160 -10.49 11.80 5.22
CA LEU A 160 -10.29 11.93 3.77
C LEU A 160 -11.62 12.25 3.08
N LYS A 161 -12.68 11.49 3.36
CA LYS A 161 -14.04 11.74 2.83
C LYS A 161 -14.51 13.17 3.09
N LEU A 162 -14.31 13.66 4.32
CA LEU A 162 -14.64 15.04 4.69
C LEU A 162 -13.80 16.07 3.92
N SER A 163 -12.51 15.80 3.71
CA SER A 163 -11.61 16.70 2.98
C SER A 163 -11.96 16.77 1.49
N LEU A 164 -12.28 15.63 0.88
CA LEU A 164 -12.72 15.54 -0.52
C LEU A 164 -14.07 16.23 -0.73
N SER A 165 -15.04 16.00 0.16
CA SER A 165 -16.38 16.61 0.11
C SER A 165 -16.32 18.14 0.12
N LYS A 166 -15.47 18.73 0.97
CA LYS A 166 -15.24 20.20 1.00
C LYS A 166 -14.70 20.77 -0.31
N MET A 167 -14.08 19.93 -1.13
CA MET A 167 -13.51 20.29 -2.42
C MET A 167 -14.42 19.90 -3.60
N GLY A 168 -15.61 19.33 -3.32
CA GLY A 168 -16.53 18.84 -4.35
C GLY A 168 -16.03 17.58 -5.06
N ILE A 169 -15.07 16.85 -4.49
CA ILE A 169 -14.54 15.61 -5.05
C ILE A 169 -15.33 14.43 -4.47
N LYS A 170 -15.87 13.56 -5.34
CA LYS A 170 -16.57 12.34 -4.92
C LYS A 170 -15.54 11.33 -4.39
N TYR A 171 -15.80 10.78 -3.20
CA TYR A 171 -15.10 9.58 -2.76
C TYR A 171 -15.74 8.36 -3.43
N ASP A 172 -14.98 7.72 -4.31
CA ASP A 172 -15.38 6.53 -5.04
C ASP A 172 -14.40 5.40 -4.67
N HIS A 173 -14.89 4.39 -3.95
CA HIS A 173 -14.06 3.28 -3.46
C HIS A 173 -13.85 2.25 -4.56
N THR A 174 -13.28 2.72 -5.66
CA THR A 174 -12.93 1.91 -6.83
C THR A 174 -11.47 2.15 -7.16
N HIS A 175 -10.84 1.23 -7.90
CA HIS A 175 -9.49 1.46 -8.46
C HIS A 175 -9.39 2.81 -9.19
N ALA A 176 -10.40 3.17 -9.99
CA ALA A 176 -10.41 4.43 -10.75
C ALA A 176 -10.52 5.65 -9.84
N GLY A 177 -11.40 5.60 -8.83
CA GLY A 177 -11.55 6.66 -7.84
C GLY A 177 -10.27 6.89 -7.04
N PHE A 178 -9.64 5.82 -6.57
CA PHE A 178 -8.37 5.90 -5.83
C PHE A 178 -7.21 6.38 -6.69
N PHE A 179 -7.19 5.99 -7.97
CA PHE A 179 -6.24 6.51 -8.95
C PHE A 179 -6.37 8.03 -9.14
N GLU A 180 -7.61 8.55 -9.20
CA GLU A 180 -7.87 9.98 -9.37
C GLU A 180 -7.50 10.79 -8.13
N ILE A 181 -7.98 10.39 -6.94
CA ILE A 181 -7.71 11.16 -5.72
C ILE A 181 -6.23 11.08 -5.28
N SER A 182 -5.46 10.10 -5.76
CA SER A 182 -4.02 9.99 -5.52
C SER A 182 -3.17 10.50 -6.69
N GLU A 183 -3.76 11.10 -7.73
CA GLU A 183 -3.07 11.49 -8.97
C GLU A 183 -1.87 12.43 -8.73
N LYS A 184 -1.88 13.22 -7.64
CA LYS A 184 -0.73 14.07 -7.29
C LYS A 184 0.54 13.27 -6.97
N PHE A 185 0.41 12.03 -6.47
CA PHE A 185 1.56 11.15 -6.29
C PHE A 185 2.20 10.77 -7.62
N SER A 186 1.48 10.77 -8.74
CA SER A 186 2.05 10.42 -10.06
C SER A 186 3.09 11.40 -10.62
N LYS A 187 3.35 12.52 -9.94
CA LYS A 187 4.20 13.61 -10.43
C LYS A 187 5.25 13.96 -9.38
N ASN A 188 6.54 13.66 -9.65
CA ASN A 188 7.68 13.94 -8.76
C ASN A 188 7.69 15.36 -8.19
N LYS A 189 7.33 16.35 -9.03
CA LYS A 189 7.27 17.77 -8.64
C LYS A 189 6.37 18.03 -7.43
N TYR A 190 5.30 17.26 -7.26
CA TYR A 190 4.37 17.44 -6.15
C TYR A 190 4.91 16.84 -4.84
N PHE A 191 5.67 15.74 -4.88
CA PHE A 191 6.38 15.25 -3.69
C PHE A 191 7.31 16.34 -3.11
N LYS A 192 8.06 17.04 -3.98
CA LYS A 192 8.97 18.13 -3.57
C LYS A 192 8.23 19.37 -3.10
N LYS A 193 7.19 19.78 -3.81
CA LYS A 193 6.46 21.04 -3.54
C LYS A 193 5.52 20.93 -2.35
N GLU A 194 4.73 19.88 -2.30
CA GLU A 194 3.64 19.74 -1.32
C GLU A 194 4.06 18.98 -0.06
N LYS A 195 5.25 18.36 -0.06
CA LYS A 195 5.87 17.72 1.12
C LYS A 195 5.01 16.63 1.76
N PHE A 196 4.32 15.82 0.94
CA PHE A 196 3.43 14.74 1.39
C PHE A 196 4.09 13.81 2.42
N ARG A 197 5.36 13.43 2.17
CA ARG A 197 6.19 12.57 3.03
C ARG A 197 6.35 13.12 4.46
N ASN A 198 6.27 14.44 4.65
CA ASN A 198 6.38 15.06 5.98
C ASN A 198 5.11 14.88 6.84
N TYR A 199 4.01 14.42 6.24
CA TYR A 199 2.71 14.29 6.89
C TYR A 199 2.29 12.83 7.13
N ASN A 200 3.14 11.86 6.77
CA ASN A 200 2.96 10.46 7.10
C ASN A 200 4.31 9.73 7.04
N LYS A 201 4.79 9.26 8.19
CA LYS A 201 6.09 8.55 8.28
C LYS A 201 6.12 7.26 7.45
N SER A 202 5.04 6.51 7.42
CA SER A 202 4.98 5.24 6.67
C SER A 202 4.98 5.43 5.15
N LEU A 203 4.34 6.51 4.67
CA LEU A 203 4.48 6.93 3.27
C LEU A 203 5.92 7.32 2.97
N ASP A 204 6.57 8.09 3.85
CA ASP A 204 7.98 8.46 3.72
C ASP A 204 8.90 7.25 3.68
N ASP A 205 8.71 6.28 4.57
CA ASP A 205 9.47 5.02 4.60
C ASP A 205 9.34 4.24 3.30
N PHE A 206 8.12 4.07 2.80
CA PHE A 206 7.89 3.38 1.53
C PHE A 206 8.50 4.16 0.35
N CYS A 207 8.35 5.48 0.32
CA CYS A 207 8.95 6.32 -0.74
C CYS A 207 10.48 6.20 -0.72
N GLN A 208 11.09 6.20 0.47
CA GLN A 208 12.54 6.04 0.63
C GLN A 208 12.99 4.66 0.14
N GLU A 209 12.28 3.60 0.50
CA GLU A 209 12.59 2.24 0.07
C GLU A 209 12.49 2.09 -1.47
N VAL A 210 11.47 2.71 -2.08
CA VAL A 210 11.37 2.82 -3.55
C VAL A 210 12.54 3.59 -4.14
N GLU A 211 12.95 4.70 -3.51
CA GLU A 211 14.06 5.52 -4.00
C GLU A 211 15.41 4.81 -3.93
N ASP A 212 15.61 3.98 -2.91
CA ASP A 212 16.88 3.29 -2.66
C ASP A 212 17.04 2.00 -3.47
N LYS A 213 15.94 1.26 -3.71
CA LYS A 213 15.98 -0.06 -4.36
C LYS A 213 15.64 -0.06 -5.86
N LEU A 214 14.77 0.84 -6.32
CA LEU A 214 14.32 0.91 -7.74
C LEU A 214 15.10 1.95 -8.54
#